data_AF-A0A318YH58-F1
#
_entry.id   AF-A0A318YH58-F1
#
_cell.length_a   1.000
_cell.length_b   1.000
_cell.length_c   1.000
_cell.angle_alpha   90.00
_cell.angle_beta   90.00
_cell.angle_gamma   90.00
#
_symmetry.space_group_name_H-M   'P 1'
#
loop_
_entity.id
_entity.type
_entity.pdbx_description
1 polymer ?
#
loop_
_entity_poly.entity_id
_entity_poly.type
_entity_poly.pdbx_seq_one_letter_code
_entity_poly.pdbx_strand_id
1 'polypeptide(L)'
;MEAADLLPLLEQLDDNIDDLEEALKPILDSSVVETSKKLPVMDKAKFHVLVTYALESLIFSYLRLHGVNAKEHSVFRELTRVKQYFAKITALEAEPEKRTLTLDKQAASRFIKHGLAGNDKIDLARKEQEAKERARAQLKASILAKKAGATSQQSSQNATSNSESESESEELVKPAPKPSGKGSDDKKKRKDKQKRRVSKEEHNENKKERRKKKDELRKTKKLK
;
A
#
# COMPACT_ATOMS: atom_id res chain seq x y z
N MET A 1 42.11 33.46 -24.30
CA MET A 1 41.33 32.25 -23.96
C MET A 1 41.61 31.27 -25.08
N GLU A 2 42.27 30.14 -24.78
CA GLU A 2 42.41 29.07 -25.76
C GLU A 2 41.01 28.72 -26.26
N ALA A 3 40.82 28.77 -27.58
CA ALA A 3 39.58 28.32 -28.19
C ALA A 3 39.48 26.82 -27.85
N ALA A 4 38.63 26.49 -26.87
CA ALA A 4 38.33 25.11 -26.55
C ALA A 4 37.97 24.41 -27.86
N ASP A 5 38.54 23.24 -28.10
CA ASP A 5 38.19 22.45 -29.26
C ASP A 5 36.70 22.11 -29.17
N LEU A 6 35.89 22.74 -30.02
CA LEU A 6 34.43 22.64 -30.00
C LEU A 6 33.94 21.40 -30.75
N LEU A 7 34.79 20.80 -31.58
CA LEU A 7 34.46 19.61 -32.36
C LEU A 7 33.97 18.43 -31.50
N PRO A 8 34.65 18.04 -30.41
CA PRO A 8 34.17 16.94 -29.56
C PRO A 8 32.84 17.26 -28.86
N LEU A 9 32.59 18.53 -28.52
CA LEU A 9 31.33 18.96 -27.90
C LEU A 9 30.17 18.93 -28.91
N LEU A 10 30.47 19.22 -30.18
CA LEU A 10 29.49 19.16 -31.26
C LEU A 10 29.14 17.71 -31.62
N GLU A 11 30.15 16.85 -31.75
CA GLU A 11 29.96 15.40 -31.96
C GLU A 11 29.13 14.79 -30.83
N GLN A 12 29.46 15.13 -29.57
CA GLN A 12 28.65 14.70 -28.44
C GLN A 12 27.22 15.24 -28.49
N LEU A 13 27.00 16.47 -28.96
CA LEU A 13 25.65 17.03 -29.09
C LEU A 13 24.85 16.29 -30.17
N ASP A 14 25.49 15.95 -31.29
CA ASP A 14 24.91 15.18 -32.39
C ASP A 14 24.45 13.80 -31.90
N ASP A 15 25.34 13.06 -31.24
CA ASP A 15 25.02 11.75 -30.63
C ASP A 15 23.84 11.85 -29.65
N ASN A 16 23.82 12.88 -28.80
CA ASN A 16 22.72 13.09 -27.84
C ASN A 16 21.38 13.40 -28.54
N ILE A 17 21.40 14.05 -29.70
CA ILE A 17 20.21 14.35 -30.48
C ILE A 17 19.68 13.04 -31.11
N ASP A 18 20.56 12.22 -31.70
CA ASP A 18 20.19 10.93 -32.26
C ASP A 18 19.57 9.99 -31.21
N ASP A 19 20.20 9.88 -30.04
CA ASP A 19 19.68 9.11 -28.90
C ASP A 19 18.29 9.61 -28.46
N LEU A 20 18.11 10.95 -28.44
CA LEU A 20 16.85 11.56 -28.04
C LEU A 20 15.75 11.34 -29.08
N GLU A 21 16.07 11.44 -30.36
CA GLU A 21 15.14 11.14 -31.45
C GLU A 21 14.69 9.68 -31.37
N GLU A 22 15.61 8.73 -31.16
CA GLU A 22 15.25 7.33 -30.98
C GLU A 22 14.34 7.11 -29.77
N ALA A 23 14.66 7.74 -28.63
CA ALA A 23 13.84 7.64 -27.42
C ALA A 23 12.44 8.25 -27.60
N LEU A 24 12.30 9.30 -28.42
CA LEU A 24 11.04 10.00 -28.67
C LEU A 24 10.20 9.39 -29.81
N LYS A 25 10.80 8.63 -30.73
CA LYS A 25 10.09 7.97 -31.86
C LYS A 25 8.73 7.36 -31.48
N PRO A 26 8.61 6.53 -30.42
CA PRO A 26 7.33 5.92 -30.07
C PRO A 26 6.22 6.94 -29.72
N ILE A 27 6.61 8.10 -29.20
CA ILE A 27 5.71 9.20 -28.81
C ILE A 27 5.44 10.15 -29.99
N LEU A 28 6.33 10.20 -30.98
CA LEU A 28 6.14 10.98 -32.20
C LEU A 28 5.28 10.24 -33.22
N ASP A 29 5.42 8.91 -33.31
CA ASP A 29 4.65 8.06 -34.21
C ASP A 29 3.21 7.80 -33.71
N SER A 30 2.96 7.98 -32.42
CA SER A 30 1.65 7.81 -31.80
C SER A 30 1.17 9.11 -31.14
N SER A 31 -0.13 9.37 -31.09
CA SER A 31 -0.61 10.56 -30.38
C SER A 31 -0.35 10.44 -28.87
N VAL A 32 0.22 11.47 -28.25
CA VAL A 32 0.38 11.60 -26.79
C VAL A 32 -0.95 11.29 -26.07
N VAL A 33 -2.08 11.71 -26.65
CA VAL A 33 -3.41 11.47 -26.09
C VAL A 33 -3.76 9.98 -26.15
N GLU A 34 -3.50 9.31 -27.25
CA GLU A 34 -3.81 7.89 -27.45
C GLU A 34 -2.94 6.99 -26.55
N THR A 35 -1.66 7.30 -26.45
CA THR A 35 -0.72 6.59 -25.56
C THR A 35 -1.12 6.78 -24.11
N SER A 36 -1.53 7.99 -23.72
CA SER A 36 -2.00 8.27 -22.35
C SER A 36 -3.29 7.57 -21.95
N LYS A 37 -4.18 7.23 -22.91
CA LYS A 37 -5.47 6.57 -22.63
C LYS A 37 -5.31 5.14 -22.15
N LYS A 38 -4.24 4.46 -22.58
CA LYS A 38 -3.95 3.06 -22.24
C LYS A 38 -3.29 2.89 -20.87
N LEU A 39 -2.83 4.00 -20.27
CA LEU A 39 -2.06 3.98 -19.04
C LEU A 39 -2.96 4.10 -17.79
N PRO A 40 -2.62 3.41 -16.69
CA PRO A 40 -3.20 3.67 -15.36
C PRO A 40 -3.03 5.14 -14.96
N VAL A 41 -3.91 5.64 -14.07
CA VAL A 41 -3.95 7.06 -13.69
C VAL A 41 -2.59 7.61 -13.21
N MET A 42 -1.85 6.82 -12.43
CA MET A 42 -0.53 7.22 -11.94
C MET A 42 0.50 7.33 -13.06
N ASP A 43 0.58 6.32 -13.92
CA ASP A 43 1.52 6.29 -15.04
C ASP A 43 1.16 7.33 -16.10
N LYS A 44 -0.12 7.62 -16.27
CA LYS A 44 -0.62 8.70 -17.12
C LYS A 44 -0.11 10.07 -16.63
N ALA A 45 -0.15 10.32 -15.32
CA ALA A 45 0.37 11.56 -14.74
C ALA A 45 1.89 11.67 -14.97
N LYS A 46 2.64 10.60 -14.71
CA LYS A 46 4.09 10.53 -14.99
C LYS A 46 4.40 10.83 -16.45
N PHE A 47 3.68 10.16 -17.35
CA PHE A 47 3.86 10.30 -18.79
C PHE A 47 3.67 11.75 -19.24
N HIS A 48 2.57 12.40 -18.85
CA HIS A 48 2.34 13.80 -19.23
C HIS A 48 3.40 14.75 -18.67
N VAL A 49 3.80 14.58 -17.40
CA VAL A 49 4.85 15.43 -16.79
C VAL A 49 6.20 15.21 -17.47
N LEU A 50 6.55 13.98 -17.84
CA LEU A 50 7.78 13.67 -18.58
C LEU A 50 7.79 14.25 -19.98
N VAL A 51 6.68 14.17 -20.72
CA VAL A 51 6.56 14.77 -22.05
C VAL A 51 6.69 16.30 -21.97
N THR A 52 6.02 16.93 -21.01
CA THR A 52 6.17 18.38 -20.78
C THR A 52 7.60 18.75 -20.41
N TYR A 53 8.25 17.97 -19.53
CA TYR A 53 9.65 18.16 -19.17
C TYR A 53 10.58 18.07 -20.39
N ALA A 54 10.37 17.10 -21.28
CA ALA A 54 11.16 16.93 -22.49
C ALA A 54 11.02 18.15 -23.42
N LEU A 55 9.80 18.62 -23.66
CA LEU A 55 9.53 19.81 -24.48
C LEU A 55 10.20 21.07 -23.91
N GLU A 56 10.02 21.34 -22.62
CA GLU A 56 10.62 22.51 -21.98
C GLU A 56 12.15 22.43 -21.94
N SER A 57 12.71 21.23 -21.75
CA SER A 57 14.16 21.00 -21.78
C SER A 57 14.74 21.21 -23.18
N LEU A 58 14.05 20.77 -24.22
CA LEU A 58 14.43 21.02 -25.61
C LEU A 58 14.43 22.51 -25.93
N ILE A 59 13.38 23.24 -25.54
CA ILE A 59 13.31 24.70 -25.73
C ILE A 59 14.43 25.39 -24.94
N PHE A 60 14.71 24.94 -23.71
CA PHE A 60 15.79 25.48 -22.91
C PHE A 60 17.16 25.29 -23.59
N SER A 61 17.43 24.10 -24.13
CA SER A 61 18.66 23.81 -24.88
C SER A 61 18.75 24.64 -26.17
N TYR A 62 17.65 24.75 -26.92
CA TYR A 62 17.56 25.58 -28.12
C TYR A 62 17.91 27.05 -27.84
N LEU A 63 17.33 27.65 -26.80
CA LEU A 63 17.62 29.03 -26.41
C LEU A 63 19.10 29.24 -26.05
N ARG A 64 19.73 28.25 -25.39
CA ARG A 64 21.15 28.32 -25.05
C ARG A 64 22.04 28.25 -26.28
N LEU A 65 21.69 27.44 -27.28
CA LEU A 65 22.42 27.37 -28.56
C LEU A 65 22.33 28.69 -29.33
N HIS A 66 21.20 29.40 -29.21
CA HIS A 66 21.02 30.73 -29.79
C HIS A 66 21.64 31.87 -28.96
N GLY A 67 22.41 31.57 -27.92
CA GLY A 67 23.09 32.57 -27.09
C GLY A 67 22.15 33.37 -26.17
N VAL A 68 20.89 32.95 -26.01
CA VAL A 68 19.93 33.58 -25.10
C VAL A 68 20.15 33.05 -23.68
N ASN A 69 20.10 33.92 -22.68
CA ASN A 69 20.16 33.51 -21.29
C ASN A 69 18.86 32.80 -20.86
N ALA A 70 18.81 31.49 -21.06
CA ALA A 70 17.63 30.68 -20.80
C ALA A 70 17.19 30.67 -19.32
N LYS A 71 18.02 31.13 -18.37
CA LYS A 71 17.64 31.25 -16.94
C LYS A 71 16.77 32.47 -16.66
N GLU A 72 16.94 33.54 -17.41
CA GLU A 72 16.12 34.75 -17.33
C GLU A 72 14.85 34.62 -18.20
N HIS A 73 14.85 33.64 -19.12
CA HIS A 73 13.71 33.35 -19.97
C HIS A 73 12.55 32.67 -19.21
N SER A 74 11.32 32.90 -19.68
CA SER A 74 10.09 32.34 -19.09
C SER A 74 10.08 30.81 -18.99
N VAL A 75 10.83 30.13 -19.87
CA VAL A 75 11.01 28.66 -19.87
C VAL A 75 11.59 28.15 -18.55
N PHE A 76 12.46 28.92 -17.88
CA PHE A 76 12.99 28.51 -16.58
C PHE A 76 11.92 28.45 -15.49
N ARG A 77 10.90 29.32 -15.58
CA ARG A 77 9.73 29.29 -14.69
C ARG A 77 8.89 28.04 -14.94
N GLU A 78 8.69 27.66 -16.20
CA GLU A 78 7.95 26.44 -16.53
C GLU A 78 8.72 25.19 -16.07
N LEU A 79 10.05 25.12 -16.24
CA LEU A 79 10.86 24.03 -15.68
C LEU A 79 10.74 23.92 -14.16
N THR A 80 10.67 25.06 -13.47
CA THR A 80 10.43 25.10 -12.02
C THR A 80 9.04 24.57 -11.66
N ARG A 81 8.04 24.87 -12.48
CA ARG A 81 6.68 24.37 -12.33
C ARG A 81 6.62 22.85 -12.56
N VAL A 82 7.31 22.31 -13.57
CA VAL A 82 7.41 20.85 -13.80
C VAL A 82 8.05 20.14 -12.60
N LYS A 83 9.10 20.71 -11.99
CA LYS A 83 9.71 20.17 -10.75
C LYS A 83 8.70 20.04 -9.61
N GLN A 84 7.77 20.99 -9.47
CA GLN A 84 6.70 20.91 -8.47
C GLN A 84 5.75 19.75 -8.76
N TYR A 85 5.44 19.46 -10.03
CA TYR A 85 4.61 18.32 -10.41
C TYR A 85 5.31 16.98 -10.17
N PHE A 86 6.62 16.88 -10.44
CA PHE A 86 7.39 15.70 -10.03
C PHE A 86 7.31 15.48 -8.51
N ALA A 87 7.49 16.53 -7.71
CA ALA A 87 7.37 16.42 -6.26
C ALA A 87 5.99 15.95 -5.80
N LYS A 88 4.90 16.43 -6.43
CA LYS A 88 3.53 15.97 -6.17
C LYS A 88 3.35 14.49 -6.49
N ILE A 89 3.84 14.05 -7.66
CA ILE A 89 3.76 12.65 -8.08
C ILE A 89 4.55 11.75 -7.12
N THR A 90 5.79 12.12 -6.78
CA THR A 90 6.62 11.37 -5.83
C THR A 90 5.98 11.29 -4.45
N ALA A 91 5.35 12.37 -3.97
CA ALA A 91 4.62 12.36 -2.70
C ALA A 91 3.43 11.37 -2.71
N LEU A 92 2.69 11.31 -3.83
CA LEU A 92 1.58 10.37 -4.01
C LEU A 92 2.03 8.91 -4.14
N GLU A 93 3.25 8.66 -4.63
CA GLU A 93 3.83 7.31 -4.70
C GLU A 93 4.37 6.81 -3.36
N ALA A 94 4.92 7.71 -2.54
CA ALA A 94 5.67 7.35 -1.34
C ALA A 94 4.79 6.88 -0.18
N GLU A 95 3.56 7.37 -0.04
CA GLU A 95 2.65 6.92 1.01
C GLU A 95 1.21 6.78 0.51
N PRO A 96 0.50 5.68 0.84
CA PRO A 96 -0.95 5.75 0.90
C PRO A 96 -1.27 6.68 2.06
N GLU A 97 -1.61 7.93 1.73
CA GLU A 97 -2.06 8.93 2.70
C GLU A 97 -3.06 8.25 3.63
N LYS A 98 -2.68 8.03 4.89
CA LYS A 98 -3.55 7.40 5.86
C LYS A 98 -4.73 8.34 6.00
N ARG A 99 -5.89 7.94 5.46
CA ARG A 99 -7.14 8.69 5.54
C ARG A 99 -7.27 9.26 6.96
N THR A 100 -7.08 10.58 7.08
CA THR A 100 -7.15 11.30 8.36
C THR A 100 -8.59 11.34 8.86
N LEU A 101 -9.54 11.27 7.93
CA LEU A 101 -10.96 11.10 8.19
C LEU A 101 -11.28 9.61 8.33
N THR A 102 -11.13 9.08 9.54
CA THR A 102 -11.72 7.80 9.91
C THR A 102 -13.15 8.03 10.35
N LEU A 103 -14.11 7.30 9.74
CA LEU A 103 -15.49 7.33 10.19
C LEU A 103 -15.58 6.69 11.57
N ASP A 104 -16.07 7.44 12.56
CA ASP A 104 -16.47 6.86 13.84
C ASP A 104 -17.71 6.00 13.62
N LYS A 105 -17.48 4.70 13.44
CA LYS A 105 -18.52 3.69 13.27
C LYS A 105 -19.48 3.65 14.45
N GLN A 106 -19.02 3.99 15.66
CA GLN A 106 -19.86 4.01 16.85
C GLN A 106 -20.79 5.21 16.84
N ALA A 107 -20.28 6.41 16.54
CA ALA A 107 -21.11 7.60 16.39
C ALA A 107 -22.14 7.43 15.25
N ALA A 108 -21.71 6.95 14.08
CA ALA A 108 -22.61 6.63 12.96
C ALA A 108 -23.70 5.63 13.38
N SER A 109 -23.33 4.59 14.13
CA SER A 109 -24.30 3.63 14.66
C SER A 109 -25.30 4.26 15.64
N ARG A 110 -24.88 5.25 16.46
CA ARG A 110 -25.79 5.99 17.35
C ARG A 110 -26.77 6.85 16.55
N PHE A 111 -26.29 7.56 15.53
CA PHE A 111 -27.15 8.35 14.64
C PHE A 111 -28.17 7.47 13.90
N ILE A 112 -27.74 6.34 13.36
CA ILE A 112 -28.63 5.39 12.68
C ILE A 112 -29.65 4.80 13.66
N LYS A 113 -29.21 4.37 14.86
CA LYS A 113 -30.11 3.84 15.90
C LYS A 113 -31.17 4.86 16.32
N HIS A 114 -30.78 6.13 16.50
CA HIS A 114 -31.72 7.18 16.89
C HIS A 114 -32.66 7.57 15.73
N GLY A 115 -32.18 7.61 14.49
CA GLY A 115 -33.02 7.89 13.32
C GLY A 115 -34.02 6.76 13.01
N LEU A 116 -33.71 5.53 13.43
CA LEU A 116 -34.61 4.37 13.35
C LEU A 116 -35.43 4.14 14.63
N ALA A 117 -35.14 4.87 15.72
CA ALA A 117 -35.90 4.81 16.95
C ALA A 117 -37.24 5.53 16.74
N GLY A 118 -38.34 4.81 16.93
CA GLY A 118 -39.69 5.25 16.56
C GLY A 118 -40.57 4.13 16.01
N ASN A 119 -39.99 2.94 15.78
CA ASN A 119 -40.74 1.73 15.49
C ASN A 119 -40.63 0.74 16.66
N ASP A 120 -41.42 0.96 17.71
CA ASP A 120 -41.36 0.24 18.99
C ASP A 120 -41.39 -1.29 18.84
N LYS A 121 -42.11 -1.80 17.83
CA LYS A 121 -42.20 -3.25 17.55
C LYS A 121 -40.85 -3.86 17.15
N ILE A 122 -40.06 -3.14 16.34
CA ILE A 122 -38.76 -3.62 15.86
C ILE A 122 -37.70 -3.48 16.94
N ASP A 123 -37.79 -2.45 17.77
CA ASP A 123 -36.86 -2.24 18.87
C ASP A 123 -37.07 -3.25 20.01
N LEU A 124 -38.31 -3.66 20.27
CA LEU A 124 -38.63 -4.71 21.24
C LEU A 124 -38.15 -6.08 20.75
N ALA A 125 -38.42 -6.43 19.49
CA ALA A 125 -37.93 -7.68 18.89
C ALA A 125 -36.39 -7.77 18.88
N ARG A 126 -35.70 -6.65 18.61
CA ARG A 126 -34.24 -6.59 18.66
C ARG A 126 -33.70 -6.76 20.08
N LYS A 127 -34.32 -6.11 21.07
CA LYS A 127 -33.96 -6.27 22.49
C LYS A 127 -34.16 -7.70 22.97
N GLU A 128 -35.24 -8.36 22.56
CA GLU A 128 -35.52 -9.75 22.90
C GLU A 128 -34.47 -10.70 22.31
N GLN A 129 -34.10 -10.50 21.04
CA GLN A 129 -33.04 -11.27 20.39
C GLN A 129 -31.68 -11.06 21.07
N GLU A 130 -31.30 -9.81 21.37
CA GLU A 130 -30.05 -9.51 22.08
C GLU A 130 -30.02 -10.13 23.48
N ALA A 131 -31.14 -10.10 24.22
CA ALA A 131 -31.24 -10.72 25.54
C ALA A 131 -31.09 -12.25 25.46
N LYS A 132 -31.74 -12.88 24.47
CA LYS A 132 -31.65 -14.33 24.23
C LYS A 132 -30.24 -14.76 23.85
N GLU A 133 -29.54 -13.98 23.03
CA GLU A 133 -28.15 -14.23 22.66
C GLU A 133 -27.19 -14.05 23.84
N ARG A 134 -27.36 -12.99 24.64
CA ARG A 134 -26.55 -12.77 25.85
C ARG A 134 -26.77 -13.87 26.88
N ALA A 135 -28.01 -14.30 27.12
CA ALA A 135 -28.31 -15.40 28.01
C ALA A 135 -27.69 -16.72 27.52
N ARG A 136 -27.80 -17.03 26.23
CA ARG A 136 -27.15 -18.21 25.63
C ARG A 136 -25.62 -18.16 25.73
N ALA A 137 -25.03 -16.99 25.51
CA ALA A 137 -23.58 -16.81 25.64
C ALA A 137 -23.12 -16.97 27.10
N GLN A 138 -23.88 -16.44 28.07
CA GLN A 138 -23.59 -16.60 29.50
C GLN A 138 -23.73 -18.07 29.95
N LEU A 139 -24.77 -18.77 29.50
CA LEU A 139 -24.92 -20.20 29.78
C LEU A 139 -23.74 -20.99 29.20
N LYS A 140 -23.40 -20.76 27.93
CA LYS A 140 -22.25 -21.43 27.28
C LYS A 140 -20.92 -21.11 27.97
N ALA A 141 -20.71 -19.87 28.42
CA ALA A 141 -19.53 -19.47 29.17
C ALA A 141 -19.47 -20.15 30.55
N SER A 142 -20.59 -20.26 31.26
CA SER A 142 -20.66 -20.91 32.57
C SER A 142 -20.41 -22.42 32.50
N ILE A 143 -20.91 -23.09 31.44
CA ILE A 143 -20.68 -24.51 31.20
C ILE A 143 -19.19 -24.74 30.88
N LEU A 144 -18.59 -23.87 30.07
CA LEU A 144 -17.17 -23.95 29.74
C LEU A 144 -16.28 -23.70 30.96
N ALA A 145 -16.65 -22.76 31.84
CA ALA A 145 -15.95 -22.50 33.09
C ALA A 145 -16.04 -23.68 34.07
N LYS A 146 -17.22 -24.32 34.20
CA LYS A 146 -17.39 -25.54 35.00
C LYS A 146 -16.58 -26.72 34.46
N LYS A 147 -16.52 -26.89 33.13
CA LYS A 147 -15.68 -27.91 32.49
C LYS A 147 -14.19 -27.66 32.69
N ALA A 148 -13.75 -26.40 32.67
CA ALA A 148 -12.36 -26.03 32.99
C ALA A 148 -12.02 -26.26 34.48
N GLY A 149 -12.95 -26.02 35.40
CA GLY A 149 -12.79 -26.33 36.83
C GLY A 149 -12.76 -27.84 37.14
N ALA A 150 -13.61 -28.63 36.48
CA ALA A 150 -13.66 -30.09 36.64
C ALA A 150 -12.43 -30.83 36.07
N THR A 151 -11.61 -30.17 35.23
CA THR A 151 -10.37 -30.76 34.70
C THR A 151 -9.25 -30.84 35.75
N SER A 152 -9.45 -30.30 36.97
CA SER A 152 -8.46 -30.37 38.05
C SER A 152 -8.64 -31.55 39.02
N GLN A 153 -9.72 -32.33 38.91
CA GLN A 153 -9.93 -33.54 39.73
C GLN A 153 -10.67 -34.62 38.94
N GLN A 154 -9.94 -35.40 38.14
CA GLN A 154 -10.12 -36.86 37.94
C GLN A 154 -9.25 -37.33 36.78
N SER A 155 -7.99 -37.63 37.09
CA SER A 155 -7.29 -38.75 36.47
C SER A 155 -7.88 -40.03 37.06
N SER A 156 -8.60 -40.84 36.27
CA SER A 156 -8.63 -42.32 36.34
C SER A 156 -9.74 -42.95 35.49
N GLN A 157 -9.29 -43.79 34.55
CA GLN A 157 -9.92 -45.02 34.05
C GLN A 157 -10.93 -45.00 32.87
N ASN A 158 -10.62 -45.93 31.96
CA ASN A 158 -11.31 -46.41 30.77
C ASN A 158 -12.74 -46.92 31.04
N ALA A 159 -13.58 -46.83 30.01
CA ALA A 159 -14.29 -47.95 29.36
C ALA A 159 -15.71 -47.55 28.89
N THR A 160 -15.88 -47.68 27.58
CA THR A 160 -17.09 -47.94 26.80
C THR A 160 -18.35 -48.41 27.56
N SER A 161 -19.48 -47.76 27.30
CA SER A 161 -20.73 -48.47 26.96
C SER A 161 -21.67 -47.56 26.17
N ASN A 162 -22.25 -48.17 25.15
CA ASN A 162 -23.18 -47.62 24.18
C ASN A 162 -24.59 -47.60 24.79
N SER A 163 -25.39 -46.55 24.55
CA SER A 163 -26.85 -46.68 24.54
C SER A 163 -27.43 -45.56 23.68
N GLU A 164 -27.88 -45.98 22.51
CA GLU A 164 -28.66 -45.22 21.54
C GLU A 164 -30.03 -44.83 22.12
N SER A 165 -30.55 -43.70 21.68
CA SER A 165 -31.97 -43.53 21.38
C SER A 165 -32.07 -42.53 20.24
N GLU A 166 -32.19 -43.08 19.04
CA GLU A 166 -32.56 -42.44 17.78
C GLU A 166 -34.08 -42.13 17.73
N SER A 167 -34.48 -41.52 16.61
CA SER A 167 -35.82 -41.23 16.07
C SER A 167 -36.23 -39.75 16.14
N GLU A 168 -36.52 -39.06 15.04
CA GLU A 168 -36.58 -39.49 13.64
C GLU A 168 -36.60 -38.26 12.70
N SER A 169 -36.18 -38.50 11.47
CA SER A 169 -35.96 -37.61 10.33
C SER A 169 -37.11 -37.66 9.30
N GLU A 170 -37.36 -36.58 8.54
CA GLU A 170 -37.67 -36.56 7.08
C GLU A 170 -37.36 -35.13 6.52
N GLU A 171 -36.35 -34.94 5.65
CA GLU A 171 -36.36 -34.90 4.15
C GLU A 171 -37.09 -33.68 3.54
N LEU A 172 -36.65 -32.89 2.54
CA LEU A 172 -35.55 -32.78 1.55
C LEU A 172 -35.44 -31.27 1.16
N VAL A 173 -34.34 -30.68 0.68
CA VAL A 173 -33.91 -30.60 -0.75
C VAL A 173 -32.57 -29.83 -0.83
N LYS A 174 -31.62 -30.30 -1.66
CA LYS A 174 -30.31 -29.69 -1.99
C LYS A 174 -30.45 -28.48 -2.96
N PRO A 175 -29.51 -27.50 -3.00
CA PRO A 175 -28.27 -27.67 -3.78
C PRO A 175 -27.00 -27.14 -3.08
N ALA A 176 -25.84 -27.69 -3.48
CA ALA A 176 -24.50 -27.23 -3.10
C ALA A 176 -24.13 -25.91 -3.85
N PRO A 177 -23.14 -25.11 -3.38
CA PRO A 177 -21.73 -25.47 -3.55
C PRO A 177 -20.81 -25.22 -2.34
N LYS A 178 -19.79 -26.10 -2.27
CA LYS A 178 -18.53 -26.14 -1.49
C LYS A 178 -18.09 -24.90 -0.67
N PRO A 179 -17.58 -25.10 0.57
CA PRO A 179 -16.55 -24.24 1.13
C PRO A 179 -15.20 -24.98 1.22
N SER A 180 -14.23 -24.44 0.49
CA SER A 180 -12.82 -24.72 0.63
C SER A 180 -12.25 -24.06 1.91
N GLY A 181 -11.51 -24.86 2.68
CA GLY A 181 -10.32 -24.47 3.46
C GLY A 181 -10.31 -23.17 4.25
N LYS A 182 -10.81 -23.20 5.50
CA LYS A 182 -10.37 -22.28 6.57
C LYS A 182 -9.25 -22.95 7.38
N GLY A 183 -8.00 -22.72 6.97
CA GLY A 183 -6.82 -23.19 7.70
C GLY A 183 -5.51 -22.46 7.38
N SER A 184 -5.52 -21.49 6.46
CA SER A 184 -4.30 -20.89 5.90
C SER A 184 -3.96 -19.50 6.43
N ASP A 185 -4.88 -18.80 7.10
CA ASP A 185 -4.74 -17.36 7.38
C ASP A 185 -3.85 -17.05 8.61
N ASP A 186 -3.89 -17.89 9.65
CA ASP A 186 -3.10 -17.69 10.87
C ASP A 186 -1.61 -18.05 10.69
N LYS A 187 -1.32 -19.08 9.88
CA LYS A 187 0.06 -19.43 9.50
C LYS A 187 0.70 -18.34 8.63
N LYS A 188 -0.08 -17.69 7.75
CA LYS A 188 0.39 -16.61 6.86
C LYS A 188 0.73 -15.34 7.66
N LYS A 189 -0.11 -14.96 8.62
CA LYS A 189 0.16 -13.82 9.54
C LYS A 189 1.38 -14.04 10.43
N ARG A 190 1.62 -15.25 10.93
CA ARG A 190 2.83 -15.57 11.72
C ARG A 190 4.10 -15.54 10.87
N LYS A 191 4.09 -16.08 9.65
CA LYS A 191 5.24 -16.04 8.73
C LYS A 191 5.63 -14.61 8.33
N ASP A 192 4.63 -13.77 8.07
CA ASP A 192 4.86 -12.39 7.62
C ASP A 192 5.41 -11.49 8.76
N LYS A 193 4.96 -11.72 10.00
CA LYS A 193 5.50 -11.04 11.19
C LYS A 193 6.95 -11.45 11.49
N GLN A 194 7.32 -12.70 11.22
CA GLN A 194 8.69 -13.20 11.41
C GLN A 194 9.63 -12.66 10.32
N LYS A 195 9.19 -12.62 9.05
CA LYS A 195 9.97 -12.06 7.93
C LYS A 195 10.25 -10.56 8.11
N ARG A 196 9.27 -9.80 8.64
CA ARG A 196 9.43 -8.38 8.99
C ARG A 196 10.37 -8.11 10.18
N ARG A 197 10.55 -9.08 11.08
CA ARG A 197 11.51 -8.95 12.19
C ARG A 197 12.94 -9.17 11.71
N VAL A 198 13.15 -10.22 10.89
CA VAL A 198 14.46 -10.52 10.29
C VAL A 198 14.95 -9.36 9.43
N SER A 199 14.10 -8.78 8.56
CA SER A 199 14.51 -7.64 7.72
C SER A 199 14.82 -6.36 8.51
N LYS A 200 14.24 -6.20 9.70
CA LYS A 200 14.50 -5.05 10.58
C LYS A 200 15.82 -5.22 11.35
N GLU A 201 16.18 -6.44 11.69
CA GLU A 201 17.47 -6.77 12.32
C GLU A 201 18.63 -6.60 11.32
N GLU A 202 18.50 -7.12 10.11
CA GLU A 202 19.50 -6.95 9.02
C GLU A 202 19.73 -5.47 8.66
N HIS A 203 18.66 -4.66 8.60
CA HIS A 203 18.80 -3.22 8.35
C HIS A 203 19.52 -2.51 9.50
N ASN A 204 19.29 -2.93 10.75
CA ASN A 204 19.96 -2.33 11.91
C ASN A 204 21.45 -2.69 11.96
N GLU A 205 21.83 -3.91 11.57
CA GLU A 205 23.24 -4.32 11.47
C GLU A 205 23.98 -3.57 10.37
N ASN A 206 23.41 -3.47 9.16
CA ASN A 206 23.98 -2.68 8.07
C ASN A 206 24.15 -1.20 8.44
N LYS A 207 23.24 -0.64 9.25
CA LYS A 207 23.36 0.74 9.73
C LYS A 207 24.47 0.90 10.78
N LYS A 208 24.72 -0.11 11.62
CA LYS A 208 25.83 -0.12 12.58
C LYS A 208 27.18 -0.25 11.86
N GLU A 209 27.29 -1.11 10.86
CA GLU A 209 28.53 -1.26 10.08
C GLU A 209 28.89 0.02 9.32
N ARG A 210 27.92 0.67 8.66
CA ARG A 210 28.17 1.96 7.98
C ARG A 210 28.64 3.05 8.93
N ARG A 211 28.17 3.05 10.19
CA ARG A 211 28.63 3.99 11.22
C ARG A 211 30.07 3.70 11.64
N LYS A 212 30.40 2.44 11.91
CA LYS A 212 31.78 2.02 12.24
C LYS A 212 32.76 2.39 11.12
N LYS A 213 32.41 2.11 9.86
CA LYS A 213 33.26 2.43 8.70
C LYS A 213 33.46 3.94 8.53
N LYS A 214 32.44 4.74 8.83
CA LYS A 214 32.52 6.22 8.79
C LYS A 214 33.38 6.77 9.93
N ASP A 215 33.33 6.16 11.12
CA ASP A 215 34.14 6.56 12.26
C ASP A 215 35.61 6.15 12.09
N GLU A 216 35.89 5.01 11.47
CA GLU A 216 37.24 4.60 11.07
C GLU A 216 37.83 5.56 10.02
N LEU A 217 37.07 5.91 8.97
CA LEU A 217 37.45 6.92 7.98
C LEU A 217 37.75 8.29 8.60
N ARG A 218 37.04 8.67 9.67
CA ARG A 218 37.28 9.92 10.39
C ARG A 218 38.52 9.85 11.28
N LYS A 219 38.85 8.69 11.84
CA LYS A 219 40.07 8.48 12.62
C LYS A 219 41.30 8.46 11.71
N THR A 220 41.25 7.78 10.57
CA THR A 220 42.38 7.75 9.61
C THR A 220 42.66 9.12 9.01
N LYS A 221 41.64 9.95 8.79
CA LYS A 221 41.79 11.33 8.30
C LYS A 221 42.31 12.33 9.35
N LYS A 222 42.34 11.97 10.64
CA LYS A 222 42.91 12.78 11.73
C LYS A 222 44.36 12.41 12.07
N LEU A 223 44.87 11.32 11.49
CA LEU A 223 46.23 10.78 11.71
C LEU A 223 47.19 11.09 10.54
N LYS A 224 46.71 11.83 9.52
CA LYS A 224 47.50 12.47 8.46
C LYS A 224 47.39 13.99 8.64
#